data_AF-A0A972IDW6-F1
#
_entry.id   AF-A0A972IDW6-F1
#
_cell.length_a   1.000
_cell.length_b   1.000
_cell.length_c   1.000
_cell.angle_alpha   90.00
_cell.angle_beta   90.00
_cell.angle_gamma   90.00
#
_symmetry.space_group_name_H-M   'P 1'
#
loop_
_entity.id
_entity.type
_entity.pdbx_description
1 polymer ?
#
loop_
_entity_poly.entity_id
_entity_poly.type
_entity_poly.pdbx_seq_one_letter_code
_entity_poly.pdbx_strand_id
1 'polypeptide(L)'
;MGHTPYGYRIEEGKAVIDEAAAAQVRELYKNYLSGLSLTNAAKEAGLELLHSGSKRMMRNKHYLGDDFYPAIIDKESFDAVEVELSKRSTKLGRNDRYNAPNVKRPPTAFHLCDITENYDNPIRQAEYLYSLIESEVI
;
A
#
# COMPACT_ATOMS: atom_id res chain seq x y z
N MET A 1 -0.98 -10.42 26.45
CA MET A 1 -0.01 -11.47 26.13
C MET A 1 1.08 -10.84 25.28
N GLY A 2 2.32 -10.77 25.78
CA GLY A 2 3.43 -10.25 24.98
C GLY A 2 3.70 -11.19 23.81
N HIS A 3 3.59 -10.68 22.58
CA HIS A 3 3.90 -11.46 21.39
C HIS A 3 5.42 -11.42 21.17
N THR A 4 6.13 -12.40 21.69
CA THR A 4 7.56 -12.60 21.40
C THR A 4 7.72 -12.87 19.90
N PRO A 5 8.59 -12.13 19.19
CA PRO A 5 8.88 -12.43 17.79
C PRO A 5 9.44 -13.85 17.63
N TYR A 6 9.08 -14.51 16.53
CA TYR A 6 9.58 -15.85 16.21
C TYR A 6 11.10 -15.84 16.08
N GLY A 7 11.82 -16.87 16.56
CA GLY A 7 13.28 -16.86 16.62
C GLY A 7 13.85 -16.42 17.98
N TYR A 8 12.99 -16.00 18.91
CA TYR A 8 13.38 -15.64 20.27
C TYR A 8 12.60 -16.44 21.31
N ARG A 9 13.27 -16.71 22.42
CA ARG A 9 12.68 -17.27 23.65
C ARG A 9 12.97 -16.33 24.81
N ILE A 10 12.02 -16.21 25.74
CA ILE A 10 12.24 -15.44 26.97
C ILE A 10 12.73 -16.40 28.04
N GLU A 11 13.94 -16.15 28.54
CA GLU A 11 14.55 -16.88 29.65
C GLU A 11 14.92 -15.86 30.73
N GLU A 12 14.39 -16.06 31.95
CA GLU A 12 14.62 -15.16 33.10
C GLU A 12 14.34 -13.67 32.82
N GLY A 13 13.36 -13.38 31.95
CA GLY A 13 12.99 -12.01 31.59
C GLY A 13 13.90 -11.35 30.54
N LYS A 14 14.86 -12.08 29.97
CA LYS A 14 15.71 -11.63 28.86
C LYS A 14 15.34 -12.37 27.58
N ALA A 15 15.42 -11.70 26.43
CA ALA A 15 15.26 -12.39 25.15
C ALA A 15 16.57 -13.08 24.76
N VAL A 16 16.48 -14.38 24.48
CA VAL A 16 17.57 -15.23 24.01
C VAL A 16 17.20 -15.73 22.61
N ILE A 17 18.20 -15.89 21.75
CA ILE A 17 18.00 -16.46 20.40
C ILE A 17 17.68 -17.95 20.54
N ASP A 18 16.54 -18.36 19.97
CA ASP A 18 16.28 -19.77 19.70
C ASP A 18 16.95 -20.10 18.37
N GLU A 19 18.11 -20.73 18.41
CA GLU A 19 18.94 -20.97 17.22
C GLU A 19 18.23 -21.79 16.13
N ALA A 20 17.36 -22.72 16.51
CA ALA A 20 16.61 -23.52 15.53
C ALA A 20 15.60 -22.64 14.77
N ALA A 21 14.82 -21.84 15.50
CA ALA A 21 13.87 -20.91 14.89
C ALA A 21 14.58 -19.75 14.15
N ALA A 22 15.69 -19.24 14.68
CA ALA A 22 16.51 -18.20 14.06
C ALA A 22 17.16 -18.67 12.76
N ALA A 23 17.59 -19.93 12.68
CA ALA A 23 18.07 -20.53 11.44
C ALA A 23 17.00 -20.53 10.34
N GLN A 24 15.74 -20.80 10.67
CA GLN A 24 14.64 -20.71 9.70
C GLN A 24 14.40 -19.28 9.23
N VAL A 25 14.52 -18.28 10.13
CA VAL A 25 14.45 -16.86 9.75
C VAL A 25 15.59 -16.52 8.78
N ARG A 26 16.83 -16.93 9.07
CA ARG A 26 17.98 -16.72 8.18
C ARG A 26 17.77 -17.36 6.80
N GLU A 27 17.29 -18.60 6.76
CA GLU A 27 17.03 -19.31 5.52
C GLU A 27 15.88 -18.65 4.72
N LEU A 28 14.84 -18.14 5.38
CA LEU A 28 13.76 -17.39 4.74
C LEU A 28 14.28 -16.17 3.98
N TYR A 29 15.17 -15.37 4.58
CA TYR A 29 15.76 -14.20 3.93
C TYR A 29 16.59 -14.60 2.72
N LYS A 30 17.48 -15.59 2.90
CA LYS A 30 18.33 -16.12 1.83
C LYS A 30 17.51 -16.66 0.66
N ASN A 31 16.47 -17.45 0.95
CA ASN A 31 15.57 -18.03 -0.05
C ASN A 31 14.78 -16.96 -0.82
N TYR A 32 14.34 -15.90 -0.13
CA TYR A 32 13.63 -14.82 -0.81
C TYR A 32 14.56 -14.02 -1.74
N LEU A 33 15.77 -13.72 -1.27
CA LEU A 33 16.81 -13.02 -2.04
C LEU A 33 17.34 -13.87 -3.21
N SER A 34 17.32 -15.20 -3.11
CA SER A 34 17.67 -16.09 -4.22
C SER A 34 16.62 -16.13 -5.34
N GLY A 35 15.47 -15.48 -5.15
CA GLY A 35 14.44 -15.31 -6.19
C GLY A 35 13.13 -16.03 -5.91
N LEU A 36 13.02 -16.80 -4.83
CA LEU A 36 11.79 -17.53 -4.51
C LEU A 36 10.63 -16.58 -4.17
N SER A 37 9.40 -17.08 -4.33
CA SER A 37 8.20 -16.39 -3.87
C SER A 37 8.15 -16.38 -2.34
N LEU A 38 7.42 -15.43 -1.75
CA LEU A 38 7.29 -15.31 -0.28
C LEU A 38 6.76 -16.58 0.39
N THR A 39 5.87 -17.31 -0.28
CA THR A 39 5.32 -18.58 0.22
C THR A 39 6.30 -19.72 0.07
N ASN A 40 7.00 -19.81 -1.07
CA ASN A 40 7.96 -20.88 -1.32
C ASN A 40 9.21 -20.72 -0.46
N ALA A 41 9.70 -19.49 -0.28
CA ALA A 41 10.84 -19.20 0.58
C ALA A 41 10.59 -19.61 2.03
N ALA A 42 9.37 -19.35 2.54
CA ALA A 42 8.96 -19.80 3.87
C ALA A 42 8.82 -21.32 3.93
N LYS A 43 8.18 -21.94 2.94
CA LYS A 43 8.01 -23.39 2.89
C LYS A 43 9.35 -24.13 2.88
N GLU A 44 10.33 -23.66 2.11
CA GLU A 44 11.67 -24.23 2.07
C GLU A 44 12.46 -24.00 3.36
N ALA A 45 12.19 -22.90 4.07
CA ALA A 45 12.71 -22.67 5.43
C ALA A 45 11.98 -23.50 6.51
N GLY A 46 11.03 -24.37 6.14
CA GLY A 46 10.24 -25.16 7.07
C GLY A 46 9.18 -24.36 7.82
N LEU A 47 8.78 -23.21 7.28
CA LEU A 47 7.77 -22.31 7.85
C LEU A 47 6.48 -22.39 7.02
N GLU A 48 5.39 -22.84 7.65
CA GLU A 48 4.05 -22.85 7.03
C GLU A 48 3.39 -21.47 7.13
N LEU A 49 3.99 -20.48 6.46
CA LEU A 49 3.51 -19.09 6.47
C LEU A 49 2.76 -18.73 5.18
N LEU A 50 1.70 -17.94 5.36
CA LEU A 50 1.03 -17.24 4.27
C LEU A 50 1.94 -16.13 3.71
N HIS A 51 1.67 -15.70 2.49
CA HIS A 51 2.39 -14.59 1.81
C HIS A 51 2.55 -13.34 2.70
N SER A 52 1.46 -12.91 3.36
CA SER A 52 1.46 -11.76 4.27
C SER A 52 2.27 -12.02 5.55
N GLY A 53 2.26 -13.25 6.05
CA GLY A 53 3.04 -13.69 7.21
C GLY A 53 4.54 -13.63 6.95
N SER A 54 5.01 -14.22 5.84
CA SER A 54 6.42 -14.17 5.46
C SER A 54 6.90 -12.74 5.25
N LYS A 55 6.10 -11.90 4.58
CA LYS A 55 6.40 -10.48 4.37
C LYS A 55 6.47 -9.71 5.69
N ARG A 56 5.55 -9.97 6.62
CA ARG A 56 5.55 -9.33 7.96
C ARG A 56 6.76 -9.75 8.78
N MET A 57 7.13 -11.03 8.72
CA MET A 57 8.32 -11.55 9.41
C MET A 57 9.59 -10.86 8.89
N MET A 58 9.79 -10.80 7.57
CA MET A 58 10.97 -10.15 6.99
C MET A 58 11.04 -8.63 7.16
N ARG A 59 9.94 -7.97 7.55
CA ARG A 59 9.92 -6.52 7.84
C ARG A 59 10.02 -6.22 9.34
N ASN A 60 10.16 -7.24 10.17
CA ASN A 60 10.22 -7.05 11.60
C ASN A 60 11.60 -6.54 12.01
N LYS A 61 11.65 -5.28 12.49
CA LYS A 61 12.89 -4.60 12.89
C LYS A 61 13.59 -5.24 14.08
N HIS A 62 12.86 -6.00 14.92
CA HIS A 62 13.47 -6.71 16.05
C HIS A 62 14.58 -7.68 15.61
N TYR A 63 14.55 -8.17 14.37
CA TYR A 63 15.60 -9.05 13.83
C TYR A 63 16.95 -8.37 13.59
N LEU A 64 16.98 -7.03 13.47
CA LEU A 64 18.22 -6.24 13.41
C LEU A 64 18.92 -6.14 14.78
N GLY A 65 18.21 -6.53 15.85
CA GLY A 65 18.60 -6.31 17.22
C GLY A 65 18.11 -4.95 17.74
N ASP A 66 17.71 -4.93 19.02
CA ASP A 66 17.42 -3.73 19.80
C ASP A 66 17.92 -3.91 21.24
N ASP A 67 17.56 -3.00 22.14
CA ASP A 67 18.01 -3.04 23.54
C ASP A 67 17.59 -4.33 24.28
N PHE A 68 16.55 -5.02 23.79
CA PHE A 68 15.98 -6.21 24.42
C PHE A 68 16.23 -7.49 23.61
N TYR A 69 16.11 -7.43 22.29
CA TYR A 69 16.25 -8.56 21.37
C TYR A 69 17.64 -8.58 20.72
N PRO A 70 18.40 -9.67 20.84
CA PRO A 70 19.66 -9.81 20.12
C PRO A 70 19.45 -9.92 18.59
N ALA A 71 20.42 -9.49 17.79
CA ALA A 71 20.30 -9.51 16.33
C ALA A 71 20.31 -10.95 15.76
N ILE A 72 19.39 -11.25 14.84
CA ILE A 72 19.35 -12.52 14.08
C ILE A 72 19.80 -12.32 12.63
N ILE A 73 19.53 -11.14 12.07
CA ILE A 73 19.79 -10.76 10.67
C ILE A 73 20.67 -9.51 10.64
N ASP A 74 21.62 -9.48 9.71
CA ASP A 74 22.44 -8.30 9.47
C ASP A 74 21.66 -7.21 8.70
N LYS A 75 22.09 -5.96 8.87
CA LYS A 75 21.41 -4.81 8.28
C LYS A 75 21.39 -4.87 6.75
N GLU A 76 22.45 -5.39 6.13
CA GLU A 76 22.57 -5.45 4.67
C GLU A 76 21.52 -6.41 4.07
N SER A 77 21.36 -7.60 4.66
CA SER A 77 20.33 -8.57 4.28
C SER A 77 18.92 -8.02 4.47
N PHE A 78 18.68 -7.28 5.56
CA PHE A 78 17.38 -6.65 5.81
C PHE A 78 17.03 -5.60 4.75
N ASP A 79 17.96 -4.69 4.48
CA ASP A 79 17.79 -3.63 3.50
C ASP A 79 17.66 -4.21 2.07
N ALA A 80 18.40 -5.28 1.75
CA ALA A 80 18.29 -5.98 0.47
C ALA A 80 16.89 -6.56 0.24
N VAL A 81 16.26 -7.14 1.27
CA VAL A 81 14.89 -7.66 1.17
C VAL A 81 13.88 -6.53 0.96
N GLU A 82 14.03 -5.39 1.64
CA GLU A 82 13.17 -4.22 1.43
C GLU A 82 13.24 -3.70 -0.02
N VAL A 83 14.46 -3.60 -0.56
CA VAL A 83 14.70 -3.18 -1.96
C VAL A 83 14.05 -4.16 -2.93
N GLU A 84 14.24 -5.46 -2.75
CA GLU A 84 13.67 -6.49 -3.63
C GLU A 84 12.12 -6.52 -3.53
N LEU A 85 11.56 -6.35 -2.34
CA LEU A 85 10.10 -6.21 -2.15
C LEU A 85 9.55 -5.01 -2.92
N SER A 86 10.22 -3.86 -2.84
CA SER A 86 9.83 -2.65 -3.57
C SER A 86 9.90 -2.88 -5.08
N LYS A 87 11.02 -3.41 -5.57
CA LYS A 87 11.26 -3.73 -6.98
C LYS A 87 10.24 -4.70 -7.56
N ARG A 88 9.87 -5.77 -6.83
CA ARG A 88 8.82 -6.69 -7.29
C ARG A 88 7.44 -6.03 -7.30
N SER A 89 7.17 -5.15 -6.33
CA SER A 89 5.89 -4.44 -6.25
C SER A 89 5.72 -3.38 -7.35
N THR A 90 6.78 -2.64 -7.67
CA THR A 90 6.80 -1.67 -8.78
C THR A 90 6.60 -2.38 -10.11
N LYS A 91 7.31 -3.50 -10.35
CA LYS A 91 7.15 -4.31 -11.58
C LYS A 91 5.71 -4.81 -11.79
N LEU A 92 4.96 -5.06 -10.71
CA LEU A 92 3.57 -5.50 -10.77
C LEU A 92 2.56 -4.34 -10.90
N GLY A 93 3.00 -3.09 -10.91
CA GLY A 93 2.12 -1.92 -10.98
C GLY A 93 1.18 -1.80 -9.76
N ARG A 94 1.61 -2.30 -8.59
CA ARG A 94 0.76 -2.36 -7.39
C ARG A 94 0.87 -1.15 -6.46
N ASN A 95 1.86 -0.28 -6.70
CA ASN A 95 2.19 0.81 -5.78
C ASN A 95 1.24 2.02 -5.89
N ASP A 96 0.69 2.28 -7.09
CA ASP A 96 -0.17 3.44 -7.37
C ASP A 96 -1.53 2.99 -7.94
N ARG A 97 -2.28 2.20 -7.19
CA ARG A 97 -3.64 1.78 -7.58
C ARG A 97 -4.71 2.83 -7.30
N TYR A 98 -4.34 3.93 -6.65
CA TYR A 98 -5.26 5.02 -6.41
C TYR A 98 -5.36 5.89 -7.66
N ASN A 99 -6.43 5.68 -8.42
CA ASN A 99 -6.87 6.65 -9.40
C ASN A 99 -7.86 7.57 -8.69
N ALA A 100 -7.49 8.84 -8.53
CA ALA A 100 -8.44 9.84 -8.02
C ALA A 100 -9.67 9.82 -8.93
N PRO A 101 -10.89 9.72 -8.38
CA PRO A 101 -12.09 9.82 -9.20
C PRO A 101 -12.07 11.15 -9.94
N ASN A 102 -12.34 11.13 -11.25
CA ASN A 102 -12.51 12.37 -11.99
C ASN A 102 -13.70 13.13 -11.39
N VAL A 103 -13.41 14.25 -10.74
CA VAL A 103 -14.43 15.10 -10.13
C VAL A 103 -15.20 15.78 -11.25
N LYS A 104 -16.36 15.22 -11.62
CA LYS A 104 -17.31 15.89 -12.53
C LYS A 104 -17.75 17.19 -11.88
N ARG A 105 -17.28 18.33 -12.40
CA ARG A 105 -17.71 19.66 -11.96
C ARG A 105 -18.93 20.06 -12.80
N PRO A 106 -19.99 20.63 -12.20
CA PRO A 106 -21.05 21.23 -12.99
C PRO A 106 -20.49 22.40 -13.81
N PRO A 107 -21.06 22.71 -14.99
CA PRO A 107 -20.69 23.90 -15.74
C PRO A 107 -20.99 25.14 -14.88
N THR A 108 -20.01 26.05 -14.80
CA THR A 108 -20.13 27.32 -14.07
C THR A 108 -20.17 28.53 -14.99
N ALA A 109 -19.91 28.33 -16.28
CA ALA A 109 -20.03 29.36 -17.31
C ALA A 109 -21.33 29.14 -18.08
N PHE A 110 -22.07 30.22 -18.25
CA PHE A 110 -23.34 30.27 -18.97
C PHE A 110 -23.35 31.52 -19.83
N HIS A 111 -23.92 31.43 -21.02
CA HIS A 111 -24.19 32.59 -21.86
C HIS A 111 -25.67 32.66 -22.22
N LEU A 112 -26.10 33.85 -22.60
CA LEU A 112 -27.44 34.11 -23.10
C LEU A 112 -27.37 34.18 -24.62
N CYS A 113 -28.19 33.39 -25.30
CA CYS A 113 -28.36 33.47 -26.76
C CYS A 113 -29.06 34.78 -27.17
N ASP A 114 -28.96 35.11 -28.46
CA ASP A 114 -29.53 36.36 -29.00
C ASP A 114 -31.04 36.46 -28.77
N ILE A 115 -31.47 37.64 -28.34
CA ILE A 115 -32.89 37.93 -28.08
C ILE A 115 -33.55 38.33 -29.40
N THR A 116 -34.44 37.48 -29.92
CA THR A 116 -35.15 37.70 -31.18
C THR A 116 -36.59 38.16 -30.99
N GLU A 117 -37.20 37.82 -29.85
CA GLU A 117 -38.61 38.06 -29.56
C GLU A 117 -38.79 38.83 -28.24
N ASN A 118 -39.85 39.64 -28.17
CA ASN A 118 -40.25 40.34 -26.94
C ASN A 118 -41.76 40.19 -26.73
N TYR A 119 -42.14 39.92 -25.48
CA TYR A 119 -43.50 39.64 -25.04
C TYR A 119 -43.95 40.67 -24.02
N ASP A 120 -45.16 41.20 -24.16
CA ASP A 120 -45.73 42.18 -23.23
C ASP A 120 -46.05 41.58 -21.85
N ASN A 121 -46.33 40.28 -21.79
CA ASN A 121 -46.57 39.60 -20.53
C ASN A 121 -45.23 39.34 -19.82
N PRO A 122 -45.01 39.92 -18.62
CA PRO A 122 -43.73 39.83 -17.93
C PRO A 122 -43.35 38.40 -17.54
N ILE A 123 -44.34 37.54 -17.26
CA ILE A 123 -44.09 36.14 -16.93
C ILE A 123 -43.58 35.39 -18.17
N ARG A 124 -44.20 35.61 -19.32
CA ARG A 124 -43.79 34.99 -20.60
C ARG A 124 -42.45 35.51 -21.08
N GLN A 125 -42.18 36.80 -20.90
CA GLN A 125 -40.88 37.38 -21.23
C GLN A 125 -39.76 36.74 -20.39
N ALA A 126 -39.99 36.55 -19.10
CA ALA A 126 -39.02 35.90 -18.22
C ALA A 126 -38.79 34.42 -18.61
N GLU A 127 -39.86 33.68 -18.91
CA GLU A 127 -39.79 32.29 -19.37
C GLU A 127 -38.95 32.17 -20.65
N TYR A 128 -39.20 33.03 -21.64
CA TYR A 128 -38.42 33.09 -22.87
C TYR A 128 -36.94 33.39 -22.61
N LEU A 129 -36.62 34.41 -21.81
CA LEU A 129 -35.22 34.76 -21.50
C LEU A 129 -34.49 33.62 -20.77
N TYR A 130 -35.14 32.93 -19.84
CA TYR A 130 -34.52 31.78 -19.17
C TYR A 130 -34.29 30.60 -20.11
N SER A 131 -35.14 30.42 -21.13
CA SER A 131 -34.95 29.38 -22.14
C SER A 131 -33.73 29.61 -23.05
N LEU A 132 -33.19 30.83 -23.10
CA LEU A 132 -32.02 31.20 -23.90
C LEU A 132 -30.68 31.00 -23.17
N ILE A 133 -30.69 30.60 -21.89
CA ILE A 133 -29.47 30.37 -21.11
C ILE A 133 -28.90 28.99 -21.47
N GLU A 134 -27.71 28.96 -22.06
CA GLU A 134 -26.98 27.74 -22.37
C GLU A 134 -25.72 27.62 -21.52
N SER A 135 -25.38 26.40 -21.11
CA SER A 135 -24.14 26.13 -20.38
C SER A 135 -22.99 25.89 -21.34
N GLU A 136 -21.84 26.52 -21.10
CA GLU A 136 -20.63 26.21 -21.86
C GLU A 136 -20.14 24.80 -21.50
N VAL A 137 -19.97 23.96 -22.52
CA VAL A 137 -19.35 22.63 -22.34
C VAL A 137 -17.83 22.84 -22.29
N ILE A 138 -17.24 22.66 -21.10
CA ILE A 138 -15.77 22.63 -20.88
C ILE A 138 -15.25 21.21 -21.09
#